data_AF-A0A482UQ28-F1
#
_entry.id   AF-A0A482UQ28-F1
#
_cell.length_a   1.000
_cell.length_b   1.000
_cell.length_c   1.000
_cell.angle_alpha   90.00
_cell.angle_beta   90.00
_cell.angle_gamma   90.00
#
_symmetry.space_group_name_H-M   'P 1'
#
loop_
_entity.id
_entity.type
_entity.pdbx_description
1 polymer ?
#
loop_
_entity_poly.entity_id
_entity_poly.type
_entity_poly.pdbx_seq_one_letter_code
_entity_poly.pdbx_strand_id
1 'polypeptide(L)'
;MSILHFVVAFGVLFSCISALKTVSILGASGYTGAELTRILLNHPGVKIQVLTGDRSAGMPFRQIFPQFSHVKDLPILTKWENAQKEIEKCDVTFCCLPHGTTQEIIKVLATNAPQMKVD
;
A
#
# COMPACT_ATOMS: atom_id res chain seq x y z
N MET A 1 41.92 8.93 -16.50
CA MET A 1 41.25 9.38 -15.25
C MET A 1 39.89 9.96 -15.62
N SER A 2 38.99 9.06 -16.04
CA SER A 2 37.78 9.38 -16.78
C SER A 2 36.56 9.54 -15.87
N ILE A 3 35.62 10.34 -16.37
CA ILE A 3 34.25 10.65 -15.94
C ILE A 3 33.43 9.47 -15.37
N LEU A 4 33.91 8.23 -15.51
CA LEU A 4 33.26 7.00 -15.03
C LEU A 4 33.14 6.92 -13.50
N HIS A 5 34.07 7.48 -12.73
CA HIS A 5 33.97 7.48 -11.26
C HIS A 5 32.87 8.42 -10.72
N PHE A 6 32.47 9.44 -11.47
CA PHE A 6 31.44 10.40 -11.02
C PHE A 6 30.02 9.86 -11.23
N VAL A 7 29.80 9.04 -12.28
CA VAL A 7 28.49 8.43 -12.56
C VAL A 7 28.18 7.28 -11.59
N VAL A 8 29.19 6.48 -11.20
CA VAL A 8 29.00 5.42 -10.20
C VAL A 8 28.71 6.01 -8.82
N ALA A 9 29.34 7.13 -8.45
CA ALA A 9 29.04 7.82 -7.20
C ALA A 9 27.60 8.36 -7.14
N PHE A 10 27.06 8.88 -8.26
CA PHE A 10 25.66 9.31 -8.35
C PHE A 10 24.66 8.14 -8.40
N GLY A 11 25.01 7.03 -9.06
CA GLY A 11 24.17 5.83 -9.11
C GLY A 11 24.08 5.08 -7.77
N VAL A 12 25.17 5.07 -7.00
CA VAL A 12 25.19 4.47 -5.65
C VAL A 12 24.59 5.41 -4.60
N LEU A 13 24.71 6.73 -4.74
CA LEU A 13 24.02 7.68 -3.84
C LEU A 13 22.49 7.62 -3.98
N PHE A 14 21.95 7.43 -5.19
CA PHE A 14 20.51 7.31 -5.39
C PHE A 14 19.94 5.97 -4.89
N SER A 15 20.76 4.91 -4.88
CA SER A 15 20.40 3.62 -4.27
C SER A 15 20.19 3.72 -2.75
N CYS A 16 20.66 4.80 -2.10
CA CYS A 16 20.42 5.09 -0.68
C CYS A 16 19.23 6.03 -0.42
N ILE A 17 18.60 6.61 -1.44
CA ILE A 17 17.43 7.49 -1.28
C ILE A 17 16.17 6.61 -1.32
N SER A 18 15.74 6.14 -0.14
CA SER A 18 14.45 5.49 0.16
C SER A 18 13.99 4.43 -0.86
N ALA A 19 14.31 3.16 -0.63
CA ALA A 19 13.72 2.05 -1.37
C ALA A 19 12.18 2.20 -1.41
N LEU A 20 11.59 2.21 -2.61
CA LEU A 20 10.15 2.35 -2.82
C LEU A 20 9.40 1.34 -1.95
N LYS A 21 8.62 1.84 -0.99
CA LYS A 21 7.88 1.02 -0.04
C LYS A 21 6.54 0.59 -0.60
N THR A 22 6.27 -0.71 -0.58
CA THR A 22 4.97 -1.24 -0.98
C THR A 22 4.02 -1.21 0.21
N VAL A 23 2.80 -0.71 -0.03
CA VAL A 23 1.81 -0.49 1.02
C VAL A 23 0.52 -1.23 0.68
N SER A 24 -0.07 -1.86 1.70
CA SER A 24 -1.45 -2.31 1.66
C SER A 24 -2.35 -1.42 2.52
N ILE A 25 -3.57 -1.16 2.05
CA ILE A 25 -4.58 -0.40 2.80
C ILE A 25 -5.80 -1.30 2.99
N LEU A 26 -6.04 -1.68 4.23
CA LEU A 26 -7.20 -2.46 4.61
C LEU A 26 -8.37 -1.53 4.89
N GLY A 27 -9.54 -1.81 4.32
CA GLY A 27 -10.68 -0.90 4.43
C GLY A 27 -10.53 0.38 3.59
N ALA A 28 -9.83 0.27 2.47
CA ALA A 28 -9.62 1.36 1.51
C ALA A 28 -10.92 2.01 1.01
N SER A 29 -12.02 1.23 0.94
CA SER A 29 -13.33 1.75 0.53
C SER A 29 -14.02 2.64 1.58
N GLY A 30 -13.46 2.79 2.78
CA GLY A 30 -13.92 3.73 3.80
C GLY A 30 -13.26 5.11 3.66
N TYR A 31 -13.83 6.14 4.30
CA TYR A 31 -13.31 7.51 4.21
C TYR A 31 -11.88 7.67 4.72
N THR A 32 -11.51 6.99 5.81
CA THR A 32 -10.14 6.99 6.32
C THR A 32 -9.17 6.38 5.31
N GLY A 33 -9.56 5.26 4.69
CA GLY A 33 -8.78 4.61 3.64
C GLY A 33 -8.65 5.47 2.38
N ALA A 34 -9.70 6.22 2.03
CA ALA A 34 -9.68 7.15 0.91
C ALA A 34 -8.75 8.36 1.15
N GLU A 35 -8.79 8.95 2.33
CA GLU A 35 -7.88 10.05 2.68
C GLU A 35 -6.42 9.56 2.76
N LEU A 36 -6.18 8.39 3.35
CA LEU A 36 -4.85 7.79 3.34
C LEU A 36 -4.37 7.54 1.90
N THR A 37 -5.23 7.00 1.03
CA THR A 37 -4.93 6.80 -0.39
C THR A 37 -4.54 8.13 -1.07
N ARG A 38 -5.30 9.21 -0.82
CA ARG A 38 -5.00 10.55 -1.35
C ARG A 38 -3.63 11.07 -0.91
N ILE A 39 -3.25 10.83 0.35
CA ILE A 39 -1.95 11.23 0.90
C ILE A 39 -0.84 10.40 0.25
N LEU A 40 -0.97 9.08 0.25
CA LEU A 40 0.08 8.16 -0.24
C LEU A 40 0.31 8.27 -1.75
N LEU A 41 -0.71 8.60 -2.54
CA LEU A 41 -0.58 8.85 -3.97
C LEU A 41 0.37 10.01 -4.32
N ASN A 42 0.57 10.94 -3.38
CA ASN A 42 1.50 12.07 -3.55
C ASN A 42 2.87 11.82 -2.91
N HIS A 43 3.13 10.62 -2.39
CA HIS A 43 4.38 10.30 -1.70
C HIS A 43 5.37 9.58 -2.63
N PRO A 44 6.53 10.17 -2.96
CA PRO A 44 7.44 9.65 -3.98
C PRO A 44 8.10 8.29 -3.63
N GLY A 45 8.14 7.95 -2.34
CA GLY A 45 8.73 6.71 -1.84
C GLY A 45 7.73 5.59 -1.58
N VAL A 46 6.48 5.70 -2.02
CA VAL A 46 5.43 4.70 -1.73
C VAL A 46 4.74 4.23 -3.01
N LYS A 47 4.43 2.93 -3.05
CA LYS A 47 3.55 2.32 -4.03
C LYS A 47 2.41 1.60 -3.33
N ILE A 48 1.18 1.99 -3.64
CA ILE A 48 -0.02 1.29 -3.18
C ILE A 48 -0.14 -0.02 -3.96
N GLN A 49 0.06 -1.14 -3.26
CA GLN A 49 0.10 -2.48 -3.86
C GLN A 49 -1.22 -3.23 -3.69
N VAL A 50 -1.91 -3.02 -2.57
CA VAL A 50 -3.18 -3.69 -2.26
C VAL A 50 -4.15 -2.69 -1.66
N LEU A 51 -5.40 -2.71 -2.14
CA LEU A 51 -6.53 -2.00 -1.53
C LEU A 51 -7.61 -3.02 -1.21
N THR A 52 -8.07 -3.08 0.04
CA THR A 52 -9.18 -3.97 0.39
C THR A 52 -10.49 -3.22 0.62
N GLY A 53 -11.60 -3.87 0.30
CA GLY A 53 -12.94 -3.38 0.57
C GLY A 53 -13.95 -4.51 0.37
N ASP A 54 -14.53 -5.00 1.46
CA ASP A 54 -15.32 -6.25 1.42
C ASP A 54 -16.56 -6.15 0.53
N ARG A 55 -17.39 -5.11 0.74
CA ARG A 55 -18.61 -4.88 -0.07
C ARG A 55 -18.34 -4.37 -1.48
N SER A 56 -17.13 -3.89 -1.73
CA SER A 56 -16.78 -3.22 -3.00
C SER A 56 -15.69 -3.96 -3.78
N ALA A 57 -15.41 -5.21 -3.39
CA ALA A 57 -14.43 -6.04 -4.06
C ALA A 57 -14.82 -6.27 -5.53
N GLY A 58 -13.82 -6.28 -6.40
CA GLY A 58 -13.99 -6.35 -7.86
C GLY A 58 -14.25 -4.99 -8.52
N MET A 59 -14.52 -3.93 -7.74
CA MET A 59 -14.71 -2.59 -8.29
C MET A 59 -13.38 -1.83 -8.36
N PRO A 60 -13.15 -1.03 -9.42
CA PRO A 60 -12.04 -0.09 -9.43
C PRO A 60 -12.29 1.01 -8.40
N PHE A 61 -11.23 1.49 -7.74
CA PHE A 61 -11.33 2.48 -6.66
C PHE A 61 -12.10 3.75 -7.05
N ARG A 62 -11.87 4.24 -8.28
CA ARG A 62 -12.56 5.41 -8.86
C ARG A 62 -14.09 5.27 -8.98
N GLN A 63 -14.63 4.05 -8.94
CA GLN A 63 -16.08 3.83 -8.96
C GLN A 63 -16.72 4.20 -7.61
N ILE A 64 -16.00 4.03 -6.51
CA ILE A 64 -16.43 4.42 -5.16
C ILE A 64 -16.13 5.90 -4.92
N PHE A 65 -14.96 6.34 -5.36
CA PHE A 65 -14.46 7.68 -5.15
C PHE A 65 -14.09 8.32 -6.50
N PRO A 66 -15.06 8.93 -7.21
CA PRO A 66 -14.86 9.50 -8.55
C PRO A 66 -13.73 10.54 -8.64
N GLN A 67 -13.39 11.20 -7.54
CA GLN A 67 -12.28 12.16 -7.48
C GLN A 67 -10.91 11.53 -7.84
N PHE A 68 -10.76 10.21 -7.74
CA PHE A 68 -9.54 9.49 -8.13
C PHE A 68 -9.55 9.02 -9.59
N SER A 69 -10.51 9.44 -10.43
CA SER A 69 -10.62 8.97 -11.82
C SER A 69 -9.41 9.28 -12.71
N HIS A 70 -8.59 10.26 -12.31
CA HIS A 70 -7.35 10.61 -13.01
C HIS A 70 -6.20 9.64 -12.71
N VAL A 71 -6.33 8.80 -11.68
CA VAL A 71 -5.31 7.84 -11.25
C VAL A 71 -5.59 6.49 -11.92
N LYS A 72 -4.72 6.07 -12.82
CA LYS A 72 -4.91 4.85 -13.63
C LYS A 72 -4.37 3.57 -12.97
N ASP A 73 -3.37 3.71 -12.11
CA ASP A 73 -2.57 2.59 -11.62
C ASP A 73 -2.92 2.15 -10.19
N LEU A 74 -4.12 2.49 -9.71
CA LEU A 74 -4.62 1.95 -8.45
C LEU A 74 -5.10 0.50 -8.63
N PRO A 75 -4.80 -0.41 -7.69
CA PRO A 75 -5.26 -1.78 -7.76
C PRO A 75 -6.79 -1.84 -7.63
N ILE A 76 -7.38 -2.88 -8.22
CA ILE A 76 -8.80 -3.21 -8.03
C ILE A 76 -9.00 -3.60 -6.57
N LEU A 77 -10.11 -3.16 -5.99
CA LEU A 77 -10.45 -3.51 -4.62
C LEU A 77 -10.65 -5.02 -4.50
N THR A 78 -10.06 -5.60 -3.46
CA THR A 78 -10.18 -7.03 -3.19
C THR A 78 -10.72 -7.28 -1.78
N LYS A 79 -11.23 -8.48 -1.56
CA LYS A 79 -11.53 -8.94 -0.20
C LYS A 79 -10.24 -9.27 0.54
N TRP A 80 -10.28 -9.13 1.87
CA TRP A 80 -9.15 -9.45 2.75
C TRP A 80 -8.67 -10.89 2.55
N GLU A 81 -9.60 -11.84 2.51
CA GLU A 81 -9.36 -13.28 2.41
C GLU A 81 -8.60 -13.65 1.13
N ASN A 82 -8.82 -12.90 0.05
CA ASN A 82 -8.18 -13.14 -1.24
C ASN A 82 -6.82 -12.44 -1.37
N ALA A 83 -6.49 -11.53 -0.44
CA ALA A 83 -5.34 -10.63 -0.56
C ALA A 83 -4.20 -10.94 0.41
N GLN A 84 -4.39 -11.85 1.37
CA GLN A 84 -3.44 -12.09 2.47
C GLN A 84 -2.00 -12.32 1.97
N LYS A 85 -1.81 -13.19 0.98
CA LYS A 85 -0.49 -13.50 0.42
C LYS A 85 0.21 -12.29 -0.22
N GLU A 86 -0.54 -11.36 -0.78
CA GLU A 86 0.01 -10.14 -1.37
C GLU A 86 0.25 -9.06 -0.30
N ILE A 87 -0.61 -9.02 0.72
CA ILE A 87 -0.43 -8.15 1.89
C ILE A 87 0.84 -8.54 2.64
N GLU A 88 1.10 -9.82 2.87
CA GLU A 88 2.31 -10.33 3.55
C GLU A 88 3.62 -9.96 2.83
N LYS A 89 3.57 -9.63 1.54
CA LYS A 89 4.71 -9.17 0.74
C LYS A 89 4.91 -7.65 0.78
N CYS A 90 3.96 -6.91 1.36
CA CYS A 90 4.08 -5.46 1.50
C CYS A 90 5.07 -5.08 2.60
N ASP A 91 5.65 -3.88 2.52
CA ASP A 91 6.50 -3.37 3.60
C ASP A 91 5.67 -2.86 4.79
N VAL A 92 4.50 -2.27 4.53
CA VAL A 92 3.62 -1.65 5.52
C VAL A 92 2.16 -1.94 5.18
N THR A 93 1.35 -2.15 6.22
CA THR A 93 -0.09 -2.38 6.11
C THR A 93 -0.84 -1.40 7.00
N PHE A 94 -1.75 -0.62 6.42
CA PHE A 94 -2.61 0.29 7.17
C PHE A 94 -3.99 -0.30 7.42
N CYS A 95 -4.45 -0.29 8.67
CA CYS A 95 -5.75 -0.81 9.08
C CYS A 95 -6.81 0.30 9.20
N CYS A 96 -7.47 0.64 8.09
CA CYS A 96 -8.59 1.60 8.08
C CYS A 96 -9.95 0.91 8.33
N LEU A 97 -10.00 0.02 9.33
CA LEU A 97 -11.15 -0.83 9.63
C LEU A 97 -11.75 -0.52 11.02
N PRO A 98 -13.02 -0.90 11.27
CA PRO A 98 -13.60 -0.83 12.61
C PRO A 98 -12.78 -1.62 13.63
N HIS A 99 -12.74 -1.13 14.87
CA HIS A 99 -11.86 -1.68 15.93
C HIS A 99 -11.91 -3.21 16.10
N GLY A 100 -13.10 -3.82 16.03
CA GLY A 100 -13.25 -5.28 16.18
C GLY A 100 -12.56 -6.07 15.06
N THR A 101 -12.78 -5.66 13.81
CA THR A 101 -12.18 -6.30 12.62
C THR A 101 -10.66 -6.13 12.59
N THR A 102 -10.16 -4.96 13.00
CA THR A 102 -8.72 -4.68 13.06
C THR A 102 -7.98 -5.64 13.98
N GLN A 103 -8.52 -5.94 15.18
CA GLN A 103 -7.85 -6.83 16.14
C GLN A 103 -7.71 -8.26 15.63
N GLU A 104 -8.73 -8.79 14.95
CA GLU A 104 -8.69 -10.14 14.36
C GLU A 104 -7.63 -10.22 13.25
N ILE A 105 -7.60 -9.22 12.37
CA ILE A 105 -6.63 -9.17 11.27
C ILE A 105 -5.20 -9.03 11.79
N ILE A 106 -4.98 -8.18 12.80
CA ILE A 106 -3.64 -8.02 13.40
C ILE A 106 -3.14 -9.35 13.96
N LYS A 107 -3.99 -10.16 14.61
CA LYS A 107 -3.60 -11.49 15.12
C LYS A 107 -3.15 -12.43 14.00
N VAL A 108 -3.87 -12.41 12.86
CA VAL A 108 -3.50 -13.20 11.68
C VAL A 108 -2.17 -12.72 11.11
N LEU A 109 -2.00 -11.42 10.91
CA LEU A 109 -0.75 -10.84 10.39
C LEU A 109 0.44 -11.09 11.31
N ALA A 110 0.26 -10.96 12.62
CA ALA A 110 1.33 -11.24 13.60
C ALA A 110 1.78 -12.71 13.57
N THR A 111 0.89 -13.63 13.18
CA THR A 111 1.18 -15.06 13.07
C THR A 111 1.86 -15.39 11.74
N ASN A 112 1.35 -14.85 10.63
CA ASN A 112 1.78 -15.23 9.28
C ASN A 112 2.92 -14.36 8.72
N ALA A 113 3.00 -13.10 9.17
CA ALA A 113 4.01 -12.12 8.76
C ALA A 113 4.46 -11.28 9.96
N PRO A 114 5.17 -11.87 10.93
CA PRO A 114 5.58 -11.19 12.17
C PRO A 114 6.47 -9.95 11.93
N GLN A 115 7.12 -9.86 10.77
CA GLN A 115 7.92 -8.71 10.34
C GLN A 115 7.10 -7.54 9.76
N MET A 116 5.82 -7.76 9.47
CA MET A 116 4.94 -6.75 8.87
C MET A 116 4.76 -5.57 9.81
N LYS A 117 4.97 -4.35 9.30
CA LYS A 117 4.62 -3.13 10.02
C LYS A 117 3.15 -2.84 9.82
N VAL A 118 2.39 -2.80 10.92
CA VAL A 118 0.96 -2.51 10.91
C VAL A 118 0.70 -1.19 11.62
N ASP A 119 0.02 -0.26 10.96
CA ASP A 119 -0.39 1.06 11.46
C ASP A 119 -1.90 1.29 11.31
#